data_AF-A0A1I8PAM6-F1
#
_entry.id   AF-A0A1I8PAM6-F1
#
_cell.length_a   1.000
_cell.length_b   1.000
_cell.length_c   1.000
_cell.angle_alpha   90.00
_cell.angle_beta   90.00
_cell.angle_gamma   90.00
#
_symmetry.space_group_name_H-M   'P 1'
#
loop_
_entity.id
_entity.type
_entity.pdbx_description
1 polymer ?
#
loop_
_entity_poly.entity_id
_entity_poly.type
_entity_poly.pdbx_seq_one_letter_code
_entity_poly.pdbx_strand_id
1 'polypeptide(L)'
;MLNNKVLLTIGAFLLASVSLTSAEDSECTDCRGDILKESVQELSNKSSCWFKPNNNYLLRFKYACVRGCSGVLDDLYQKTNEAASDECRQNIELPTCEESDDYYAVSQCKLQQMTATAQAYWDLEQCSGQVTDTRDVDLLLKVIVGTIVGWHVVHPEC
;
A
#
# COMPACT_ATOMS: atom_id res chain seq x y z
N MET A 1 -30.67 -38.71 -37.10
CA MET A 1 -30.16 -38.79 -35.70
C MET A 1 -28.72 -38.28 -35.53
N LEU A 2 -28.03 -37.75 -36.57
CA LEU A 2 -26.66 -37.21 -36.43
C LEU A 2 -26.60 -35.73 -35.99
N ASN A 3 -27.62 -34.91 -36.31
CA ASN A 3 -27.57 -33.46 -36.05
C ASN A 3 -27.66 -33.07 -34.57
N ASN A 4 -28.27 -33.89 -33.70
CA ASN A 4 -28.37 -33.57 -32.26
C ASN A 4 -27.07 -33.78 -31.49
N LYS A 5 -26.16 -34.64 -32.00
CA LYS A 5 -24.89 -34.90 -31.31
C LYS A 5 -23.87 -33.79 -31.53
N VAL A 6 -23.89 -33.16 -32.71
CA VAL A 6 -22.98 -32.07 -33.09
C VAL A 6 -23.31 -30.77 -32.33
N LEU A 7 -24.60 -30.46 -32.15
CA LEU A 7 -25.04 -29.29 -31.38
C LEU A 7 -24.64 -29.38 -29.90
N LEU A 8 -24.68 -30.57 -29.30
CA LEU A 8 -24.24 -30.79 -27.91
C LEU A 8 -22.71 -30.68 -27.76
N THR A 9 -21.94 -31.04 -28.79
CA THR A 9 -20.46 -30.91 -28.73
C THR A 9 -20.00 -29.47 -28.90
N ILE A 10 -20.66 -28.68 -29.76
CA ILE A 10 -20.34 -27.26 -29.94
C ILE A 10 -20.74 -26.46 -28.69
N GLY A 11 -21.86 -26.79 -28.05
CA GLY A 11 -22.27 -26.17 -26.78
C GLY A 11 -21.30 -26.43 -25.63
N ALA A 12 -20.77 -27.65 -25.52
CA ALA A 12 -19.76 -27.99 -24.50
C ALA A 12 -18.40 -27.31 -24.78
N PHE A 13 -18.02 -27.13 -26.04
CA PHE A 13 -16.79 -26.43 -26.42
C PHE A 13 -16.87 -24.92 -26.14
N LEU A 14 -18.06 -24.32 -26.37
CA LEU A 14 -18.31 -22.92 -26.01
C LEU A 14 -18.34 -22.71 -24.49
N LEU A 15 -18.99 -23.60 -23.71
CA LEU A 15 -18.98 -23.53 -22.25
C LEU A 15 -17.59 -23.73 -21.64
N ALA A 16 -16.76 -24.61 -22.22
CA ALA A 16 -15.37 -24.77 -21.79
C ALA A 16 -14.51 -23.54 -22.11
N SER A 17 -14.80 -22.80 -23.18
CA SER A 17 -14.07 -21.57 -23.52
C SER A 17 -14.45 -20.35 -22.67
N VAL A 18 -15.61 -20.32 -22.01
CA VAL A 18 -15.95 -19.27 -21.01
C VAL A 18 -15.44 -19.62 -19.61
N SER A 19 -15.08 -20.89 -19.36
CA SER A 19 -14.60 -21.38 -18.06
C SER A 19 -13.08 -21.29 -17.88
N LEU A 20 -12.35 -20.85 -18.91
CA LEU A 20 -10.88 -20.79 -18.92
C LEU A 20 -10.31 -19.38 -18.77
N THR A 21 -11.14 -18.36 -18.54
CA THR A 21 -10.70 -17.21 -17.76
C THR A 21 -10.78 -17.59 -16.29
N SER A 22 -9.96 -18.58 -15.87
CA SER A 22 -9.31 -18.42 -14.58
C SER A 22 -8.72 -17.02 -14.63
N ALA A 23 -9.03 -16.19 -13.64
CA ALA A 23 -8.29 -14.97 -13.40
C ALA A 23 -6.80 -15.35 -13.50
N GLU A 24 -6.21 -15.10 -14.67
CA GLU A 24 -4.77 -15.04 -14.77
C GLU A 24 -4.45 -13.96 -13.75
N ASP A 25 -3.65 -14.31 -12.74
CA ASP A 25 -2.93 -13.34 -11.94
C ASP A 25 -2.31 -12.39 -12.97
N SER A 26 -2.98 -11.27 -13.22
CA SER A 26 -2.49 -10.27 -14.14
C SER A 26 -1.30 -9.68 -13.42
N GLU A 27 -0.10 -10.21 -13.69
CA GLU A 27 1.15 -9.68 -13.18
C GLU A 27 1.13 -8.18 -13.42
N CYS A 28 1.01 -7.43 -12.34
CA CYS A 28 0.87 -5.99 -12.42
C CYS A 28 2.17 -5.42 -12.98
N THR A 29 2.11 -4.95 -14.22
CA THR A 29 3.30 -4.78 -15.04
C THR A 29 4.10 -3.52 -14.71
N ASP A 30 3.55 -2.65 -13.86
CA ASP A 30 4.14 -1.38 -13.39
C ASP A 30 3.78 -1.05 -11.93
N CYS A 31 3.44 -2.04 -11.11
CA CYS A 31 3.03 -1.83 -9.71
C CYS A 31 4.08 -1.06 -8.90
N ARG A 32 3.65 -0.01 -8.22
CA ARG A 32 4.50 0.80 -7.32
C ARG A 32 4.28 0.47 -5.85
N GLY A 33 3.21 -0.28 -5.55
CA GLY A 33 2.82 -0.73 -4.22
C GLY A 33 3.90 -1.55 -3.52
N ASP A 34 4.67 -2.37 -4.25
CA ASP A 34 5.79 -3.13 -3.68
C ASP A 34 6.84 -2.17 -3.09
N ILE A 35 7.30 -1.21 -3.89
CA ILE A 35 8.29 -0.22 -3.49
C ILE A 35 7.76 0.63 -2.35
N LEU A 36 6.48 1.00 -2.40
CA LEU A 36 5.82 1.79 -1.36
C LEU A 36 5.77 1.03 -0.03
N LYS A 37 5.31 -0.22 -0.07
CA LYS A 37 5.27 -1.13 1.08
C LYS A 37 6.65 -1.35 1.67
N GLU A 38 7.66 -1.62 0.84
CA GLU A 38 9.05 -1.78 1.29
C GLU A 38 9.59 -0.50 1.95
N SER A 39 9.35 0.67 1.33
CA SER A 39 9.80 1.96 1.85
C SER A 39 9.15 2.30 3.21
N VAL A 40 7.85 2.03 3.36
CA VAL A 40 7.15 2.20 4.64
C VAL A 40 7.67 1.20 5.68
N GLN A 41 7.94 -0.04 5.28
CA GLN A 41 8.50 -1.05 6.19
C GLN A 41 9.90 -0.67 6.66
N GLU A 42 10.75 -0.15 5.78
CA GLU A 42 12.08 0.35 6.14
C GLU A 42 11.99 1.49 7.15
N LEU A 43 11.11 2.47 6.89
CA LEU A 43 10.84 3.58 7.81
C LEU A 43 10.40 3.07 9.19
N SER A 44 9.50 2.09 9.21
CA SER A 44 9.00 1.45 10.44
C SER A 44 10.12 0.73 11.19
N ASN A 45 10.94 -0.07 10.50
CA ASN A 45 12.06 -0.81 11.11
C ASN A 45 13.08 0.12 11.79
N LYS A 46 13.42 1.24 11.13
CA LYS A 46 14.38 2.22 11.64
C LYS A 46 13.79 3.16 12.69
N SER A 47 12.46 3.24 12.80
CA SER A 47 11.77 4.15 13.72
C SER A 47 12.12 3.93 15.18
N SER A 48 12.34 2.68 15.58
CA SER A 48 12.75 2.31 16.93
C SER A 48 14.12 2.88 17.31
N CYS A 49 14.95 3.29 16.35
CA CYS A 49 16.21 3.98 16.58
C CYS A 49 16.04 5.51 16.51
N TRP A 50 15.33 6.00 15.49
CA TRP A 50 15.17 7.42 15.22
C TRP A 50 14.26 8.18 16.17
N PHE A 51 13.25 7.52 16.74
CA PHE A 51 12.26 8.18 17.61
C PHE A 51 12.50 7.93 19.10
N LYS A 52 13.49 7.11 19.47
CA LYS A 52 13.77 6.82 20.87
C LYS A 52 13.96 8.12 21.68
N PRO A 53 13.54 8.16 22.96
CA PRO A 53 13.63 9.35 23.80
C PRO A 53 15.05 9.93 23.96
N ASN A 54 16.09 9.11 23.84
CA ASN A 54 17.49 9.53 23.88
C ASN A 54 18.04 10.04 22.54
N ASN A 55 17.28 9.90 21.45
CA ASN A 55 17.52 10.44 20.10
C ASN A 55 16.43 11.48 19.72
N ASN A 56 16.03 12.28 20.70
CA ASN A 56 14.93 13.25 20.67
C ASN A 56 15.17 14.49 19.77
N TYR A 57 16.32 14.59 19.09
CA TYR A 57 16.53 15.64 18.09
C TYR A 57 15.39 15.62 17.08
N LEU A 58 14.75 16.78 16.92
CA LEU A 58 13.70 17.00 15.93
C LEU A 58 12.50 16.05 16.07
N LEU A 59 12.22 15.46 17.25
CA LEU A 59 11.14 14.47 17.43
C LEU A 59 9.77 14.98 16.95
N ARG A 60 9.42 16.23 17.25
CA ARG A 60 8.19 16.88 16.76
C ARG A 60 8.17 17.02 15.24
N PHE A 61 9.30 17.34 14.64
CA PHE A 61 9.44 17.46 13.19
C PHE A 61 9.33 16.09 12.53
N LYS A 62 10.01 15.07 13.08
CA LYS A 62 9.89 13.68 12.60
C LYS A 62 8.45 13.20 12.67
N TYR A 63 7.77 13.45 13.79
CA TYR A 63 6.34 13.17 13.94
C TYR A 63 5.50 13.89 12.88
N ALA A 64 5.72 15.19 12.66
CA ALA A 64 5.02 15.95 11.64
C ALA A 64 5.21 15.36 10.22
N CYS A 65 6.43 14.91 9.90
CA CYS A 65 6.71 14.20 8.65
C CYS A 65 5.93 12.88 8.55
N VAL A 66 5.99 12.02 9.57
CA VAL A 66 5.26 10.73 9.58
C VAL A 66 3.76 10.97 9.46
N ARG A 67 3.20 11.91 10.22
CA ARG A 67 1.79 12.28 10.16
C ARG A 67 1.39 12.76 8.76
N GLY A 68 2.23 13.58 8.13
CA GLY A 68 2.02 14.05 6.76
C GLY A 68 2.01 12.91 5.75
N CYS A 69 3.03 12.04 5.78
CA CYS A 69 3.11 10.86 4.91
C CYS A 69 1.92 9.93 5.12
N SER A 70 1.51 9.70 6.37
CA SER A 70 0.33 8.90 6.71
C SER A 70 -0.95 9.45 6.11
N GLY A 71 -1.16 10.77 6.18
CA GLY A 71 -2.35 11.41 5.59
C GLY A 71 -2.37 11.31 4.05
N VAL A 72 -1.22 11.49 3.39
CA VAL A 72 -1.12 11.34 1.93
C VAL A 72 -1.34 9.89 1.50
N LEU A 73 -0.79 8.93 2.25
CA LEU A 73 -0.97 7.51 1.97
C LEU A 73 -2.43 7.06 2.13
N ASP A 74 -3.13 7.55 3.17
CA ASP A 74 -4.55 7.27 3.39
C ASP A 74 -5.42 7.85 2.26
N ASP A 75 -5.17 9.09 1.85
CA ASP A 75 -5.88 9.72 0.72
C ASP A 75 -5.64 8.95 -0.60
N LEU A 76 -4.39 8.55 -0.86
CA LEU A 76 -4.03 7.73 -2.01
C LEU A 76 -4.76 6.38 -2.00
N TYR A 77 -4.78 5.69 -0.86
CA TYR A 77 -5.50 4.43 -0.69
C TYR A 77 -7.01 4.62 -0.91
N GLN A 78 -7.63 5.62 -0.29
CA GLN A 78 -9.07 5.86 -0.40
C GLN A 78 -9.47 6.14 -1.84
N LYS A 79 -8.78 7.05 -2.53
CA LYS A 79 -9.02 7.33 -3.96
C LYS A 79 -8.86 6.09 -4.82
N THR A 80 -7.83 5.29 -4.56
CA THR A 80 -7.56 4.06 -5.32
C THR A 80 -8.63 3.02 -5.08
N ASN A 81 -9.07 2.85 -3.84
CA ASN A 81 -10.14 1.94 -3.44
C ASN A 81 -11.49 2.37 -4.04
N GLU A 82 -11.81 3.66 -4.00
CA GLU A 82 -13.03 4.20 -4.62
C GLU A 82 -13.07 4.00 -6.14
N ALA A 83 -11.93 4.10 -6.81
CA ALA A 83 -11.81 3.88 -8.24
C ALA A 83 -11.73 2.38 -8.64
N ALA A 84 -11.39 1.49 -7.69
CA ALA A 84 -11.31 0.06 -7.92
C ALA A 84 -12.68 -0.57 -8.23
N SER A 85 -12.66 -1.73 -8.89
CA SER A 85 -13.85 -2.54 -9.10
C SER A 85 -14.46 -2.99 -7.77
N ASP A 86 -15.76 -3.29 -7.76
CA ASP A 86 -16.44 -3.77 -6.55
C ASP A 86 -15.82 -5.06 -5.97
N GLU A 87 -15.20 -5.88 -6.82
CA GLU A 87 -14.48 -7.10 -6.42
C GLU A 87 -13.17 -6.78 -5.69
N CYS A 88 -12.44 -5.75 -6.14
CA CYS A 88 -11.15 -5.39 -5.55
C CYS A 88 -11.26 -4.45 -4.36
N ARG A 89 -12.39 -3.78 -4.16
CA ARG A 89 -12.60 -2.87 -3.03
C ARG A 89 -12.39 -3.55 -1.69
N GLN A 90 -11.64 -2.91 -0.81
CA GLN A 90 -11.33 -3.39 0.52
C GLN A 90 -11.80 -2.40 1.59
N ASN A 91 -12.26 -2.94 2.71
CA ASN A 91 -12.46 -2.17 3.94
C ASN A 91 -11.42 -2.63 4.95
N ILE A 92 -10.47 -1.76 5.25
CA ILE A 92 -9.44 -2.02 6.25
C ILE A 92 -9.79 -1.33 7.56
N GLU A 93 -9.58 -2.05 8.66
CA GLU A 93 -9.68 -1.48 10.00
C GLU A 93 -8.29 -0.99 10.42
N LEU A 94 -8.13 0.33 10.50
CA LEU A 94 -6.89 0.95 10.94
C LEU A 94 -6.88 1.16 12.46
N PRO A 95 -5.74 0.94 13.15
CA PRO A 95 -5.65 1.22 14.58
C PRO A 95 -5.93 2.71 14.84
N THR A 96 -6.65 3.04 15.91
CA THR A 96 -6.86 4.45 16.28
C THR A 96 -5.62 4.98 17.00
N CYS A 97 -4.98 6.00 16.42
CA CYS A 97 -3.86 6.70 17.06
C CYS A 97 -4.37 7.91 17.82
N GLU A 98 -4.46 7.80 19.15
CA GLU A 98 -4.79 8.93 20.01
C GLU A 98 -3.66 9.97 19.98
N GLU A 99 -4.02 11.25 19.77
CA GLU A 99 -3.07 12.34 19.86
C GLU A 99 -2.61 12.52 21.31
N SER A 100 -1.30 12.59 21.53
CA SER A 100 -0.70 12.82 22.84
C SER A 100 0.66 13.52 22.71
N ASP A 101 1.19 14.01 23.82
CA ASP A 101 2.55 14.59 23.87
C ASP A 101 3.65 13.52 23.87
N ASP A 102 3.31 12.23 23.97
CA ASP A 102 4.25 11.13 23.75
C ASP A 102 4.46 10.90 22.25
N TYR A 103 5.22 11.80 21.61
CA TYR A 103 5.50 11.72 20.18
C TYR A 103 6.20 10.43 19.76
N TYR A 104 6.86 9.70 20.66
CA TYR A 104 7.38 8.38 20.35
C TYR A 104 6.23 7.39 20.14
N ALA A 105 5.35 7.25 21.15
CA ALA A 105 4.22 6.33 21.08
C ALA A 105 3.27 6.66 19.91
N VAL A 106 2.95 7.94 19.72
CA VAL A 106 2.07 8.38 18.63
C VAL A 106 2.70 8.12 17.26
N SER A 107 4.02 8.34 17.10
CA SER A 107 4.71 8.03 15.84
C SER A 107 4.73 6.53 15.55
N GLN A 108 4.91 5.67 16.57
CA GLN A 108 4.84 4.22 16.40
C GLN A 108 3.46 3.77 15.92
N CYS A 109 2.38 4.30 16.52
CA CYS A 109 1.03 4.03 16.04
C CYS A 109 0.82 4.49 14.60
N LYS A 110 1.29 5.69 14.25
CA LYS A 110 1.16 6.21 12.86
C LYS A 110 1.93 5.37 11.85
N LEU A 111 3.10 4.85 12.21
CA LEU A 111 3.84 3.95 11.35
C LEU A 111 3.12 2.60 11.17
N GLN A 112 2.45 2.08 12.21
CA GLN A 112 1.61 0.90 12.08
C GLN A 112 0.41 1.15 11.14
N GLN A 113 -0.26 2.29 11.25
CA GLN A 113 -1.29 2.70 10.29
C GLN A 113 -0.73 2.73 8.88
N MET A 114 0.43 3.38 8.67
CA MET A 114 1.08 3.45 7.36
C MET A 114 1.42 2.07 6.79
N THR A 115 1.96 1.14 7.60
CA THR A 115 2.25 -0.22 7.16
C THR A 115 0.97 -0.93 6.70
N ALA A 116 -0.12 -0.81 7.46
CA ALA A 116 -1.40 -1.42 7.10
C ALA A 116 -1.99 -0.82 5.82
N THR A 117 -1.98 0.52 5.69
CA THR A 117 -2.48 1.20 4.49
C THR A 117 -1.63 0.90 3.25
N ALA A 118 -0.30 0.84 3.38
CA ALA A 118 0.58 0.50 2.26
C ALA A 118 0.39 -0.95 1.80
N GLN A 119 0.16 -1.87 2.74
CA GLN A 119 -0.19 -3.25 2.42
C GLN A 119 -1.52 -3.32 1.65
N ALA A 120 -2.55 -2.64 2.14
CA ALA A 120 -3.87 -2.61 1.49
C ALA A 120 -3.83 -1.95 0.10
N TYR A 121 -3.01 -0.90 -0.06
CA TYR A 121 -2.76 -0.29 -1.36
C TYR A 121 -2.12 -1.28 -2.34
N TRP A 122 -1.11 -2.01 -1.89
CA TRP A 122 -0.49 -3.06 -2.70
C TRP A 122 -1.50 -4.15 -3.07
N ASP A 123 -2.31 -4.63 -2.12
CA ASP A 123 -3.35 -5.64 -2.39
C ASP A 123 -4.37 -5.15 -3.44
N LEU A 124 -4.73 -3.86 -3.40
CA LEU A 124 -5.58 -3.24 -4.41
C LEU A 124 -4.95 -3.22 -5.80
N GLU A 125 -3.67 -2.88 -5.90
CA GLU A 125 -2.97 -2.89 -7.18
C GLU A 125 -2.81 -4.31 -7.74
N GLN A 126 -2.51 -5.30 -6.89
CA GLN A 126 -2.43 -6.70 -7.29
C GLN A 126 -3.77 -7.20 -7.83
N CYS A 127 -4.87 -6.87 -7.15
CA CYS A 127 -6.21 -7.24 -7.61
C CYS A 127 -6.61 -6.52 -8.91
N SER A 128 -6.26 -5.24 -9.03
CA SER A 128 -6.66 -4.40 -10.17
C SER A 128 -5.78 -4.60 -11.40
N GLY A 129 -4.58 -5.19 -11.25
CA GLY A 129 -3.59 -5.39 -12.30
C GLY A 129 -2.92 -4.11 -12.83
N GLN A 130 -3.20 -2.95 -12.24
CA GLN A 130 -2.68 -1.66 -12.68
C GLN A 130 -2.57 -0.65 -11.53
N VAL A 131 -1.67 0.32 -11.68
CA VAL A 131 -1.52 1.47 -10.77
C VAL A 131 -2.58 2.52 -11.08
N THR A 132 -3.36 2.91 -10.08
CA THR A 132 -4.45 3.89 -10.28
C THR A 132 -3.95 5.34 -10.36
N ASP A 133 -2.90 5.72 -9.63
CA ASP A 133 -2.31 7.07 -9.68
C ASP A 133 -0.78 7.05 -9.50
N THR A 134 -0.06 6.88 -10.61
CA THR A 134 1.41 6.79 -10.60
C THR A 134 2.07 8.06 -10.07
N ARG A 135 1.47 9.25 -10.28
CA ARG A 135 2.08 10.52 -9.91
C ARG A 135 2.06 10.70 -8.40
N ASP A 136 0.92 10.47 -7.77
CA ASP A 136 0.78 10.65 -6.33
C ASP A 136 1.60 9.60 -5.56
N VAL A 137 1.66 8.36 -6.07
CA VAL A 137 2.56 7.32 -5.52
C VAL A 137 4.03 7.73 -5.63
N ASP A 138 4.47 8.20 -6.81
CA ASP A 138 5.86 8.61 -7.02
C ASP A 138 6.26 9.79 -6.12
N LEU A 139 5.33 10.72 -5.87
CA LEU A 139 5.55 11.83 -4.95
C LEU A 139 5.67 11.33 -3.50
N LEU A 140 4.77 10.46 -3.07
CA LEU A 140 4.82 9.87 -1.74
C LEU A 140 6.12 9.07 -1.52
N LEU A 141 6.52 8.24 -2.50
CA LEU A 141 7.78 7.51 -2.49
C LEU A 141 8.98 8.44 -2.32
N LYS A 142 9.05 9.53 -3.09
CA LYS A 142 10.13 10.52 -2.96
C LYS A 142 10.18 11.15 -1.57
N VAL A 143 9.02 11.40 -0.95
CA VAL A 143 8.96 11.96 0.41
C VAL A 143 9.43 10.93 1.45
N ILE A 144 8.99 9.67 1.36
CA ILE A 144 9.39 8.61 2.28
C ILE A 144 10.90 8.34 2.16
N VAL A 145 11.40 8.14 0.94
CA VAL A 145 12.83 7.92 0.69
C VAL A 145 13.67 9.12 1.14
N GLY A 146 13.22 10.34 0.81
CA GLY A 146 13.89 11.57 1.27
C GLY A 146 13.92 11.68 2.79
N THR A 147 12.87 11.22 3.48
CA THR A 147 12.79 11.16 4.94
C THR A 147 13.80 10.16 5.51
N ILE A 148 13.85 8.94 4.96
CA ILE A 148 14.79 7.88 5.37
C ILE A 148 16.24 8.37 5.21
N VAL A 149 16.59 8.88 4.03
CA VAL A 149 17.93 9.39 3.73
C VAL A 149 18.27 10.58 4.62
N GLY A 150 17.36 11.55 4.76
CA GLY A 150 17.57 12.73 5.57
C GLY A 150 17.78 12.41 7.05
N TRP A 151 17.03 11.45 7.60
CA TRP A 151 17.20 11.05 8.99
C TRP A 151 18.43 10.20 9.22
N HIS A 152 18.86 9.39 8.26
CA HIS A 152 20.14 8.68 8.35
C HIS A 152 21.31 9.68 8.43
N VAL A 153 21.26 10.82 7.73
CA VAL A 153 22.28 11.88 7.85
C VAL A 153 22.34 12.47 9.27
N VAL A 154 21.18 12.62 9.93
CA VAL A 154 21.10 13.15 11.30
C VAL A 154 21.45 12.09 12.35
N HIS A 155 21.15 10.83 12.06
CA HIS A 155 21.34 9.68 12.94
C HIS A 155 22.08 8.56 12.20
N PRO A 156 23.38 8.69 11.93
CA PRO A 156 24.12 7.75 11.08
C PRO A 156 24.30 6.35 11.70
N GLU A 157 24.19 6.25 13.02
CA GLU A 157 24.24 4.98 13.77
C GLU A 157 22.90 4.21 13.73
N CYS A 158 21.87 4.82 13.13
CA CYS A 158 20.60 4.22 12.75
C CYS A 158 20.58 4.07 11.21
#